data_AF-A0A8J2PAZ6-F1
#
_entry.id   AF-A0A8J2PAZ6-F1
#
_cell.length_a   1.000
_cell.length_b   1.000
_cell.length_c   1.000
_cell.angle_alpha   90.00
_cell.angle_beta   90.00
_cell.angle_gamma   90.00
#
_symmetry.space_group_name_H-M   'P 1'
#
loop_
_entity.id
_entity.type
_entity.pdbx_description
1 polymer ?
#
loop_
_entity_poly.entity_id
_entity_poly.type
_entity_poly.pdbx_seq_one_letter_code
_entity_poly.pdbx_strand_id
1 'polypeptide(L)'
;MFRDFEIRLLFLLGTVALISVESKPAADPIVLNDGKGHPANSVGPFPDKNMRKNPSDSERLQIFQNIVNDETNRSSVSIMESTSAPPAITTANVTATEAPEEVTITVFAYSNHVEPKMDYKVTLGDRCVDLQRRWLKRVSSVDTHGNCIRMCQYKDCKGSCILVEPGTPYHNRLRILNFDKKTSSLRRC
;
A
#
# COMPACT_ATOMS: atom_id res chain seq x y z
N MET A 1 -52.56 -3.10 -14.65
CA MET A 1 -52.24 -3.96 -15.81
C MET A 1 -50.84 -4.52 -15.58
N PHE A 2 -50.76 -5.68 -14.95
CA PHE A 2 -49.52 -6.42 -14.74
C PHE A 2 -49.31 -7.31 -15.96
N ARG A 3 -48.12 -7.26 -16.57
CA ARG A 3 -47.74 -8.17 -17.66
C ARG A 3 -46.70 -9.14 -17.12
N ASP A 4 -47.09 -10.41 -17.16
CA ASP A 4 -46.30 -11.60 -16.93
C ASP A 4 -45.06 -11.62 -17.83
N PHE A 5 -43.90 -11.91 -17.24
CA PHE A 5 -42.69 -12.30 -17.96
C PHE A 5 -42.12 -13.54 -17.26
N GLU A 6 -42.76 -14.69 -17.49
CA GLU A 6 -42.08 -15.98 -17.36
C GLU A 6 -41.20 -16.19 -18.61
N ILE A 7 -39.89 -16.20 -18.43
CA ILE A 7 -38.98 -16.91 -19.34
C ILE A 7 -38.23 -17.94 -18.49
N ARG A 8 -38.78 -19.16 -18.52
CA ARG A 8 -38.06 -20.37 -18.19
C ARG A 8 -37.08 -20.66 -19.33
N LEU A 9 -35.78 -20.61 -19.06
CA LEU A 9 -34.79 -21.24 -19.92
C LEU A 9 -33.91 -22.15 -19.08
N LEU A 10 -34.35 -23.40 -19.02
CA LEU A 10 -33.59 -24.57 -18.60
C LEU A 10 -32.40 -24.76 -19.54
N PHE A 11 -31.19 -24.56 -19.04
CA PHE A 11 -29.99 -25.22 -19.58
C PHE A 11 -29.39 -26.08 -18.48
N LEU A 12 -29.89 -27.32 -18.43
CA LEU A 12 -29.21 -28.45 -17.83
C LEU A 12 -28.14 -28.97 -18.80
N LEU A 13 -27.11 -29.56 -18.19
CA LEU A 13 -26.12 -30.50 -18.75
C LEU A 13 -24.84 -29.91 -19.36
N GLY A 14 -23.77 -30.00 -18.57
CA GLY A 14 -22.70 -30.91 -18.95
C GLY A 14 -21.36 -30.27 -19.32
N THR A 15 -20.44 -30.23 -18.36
CA THR A 15 -19.06 -30.72 -18.55
C THR A 15 -18.45 -30.99 -17.18
N VAL A 16 -18.31 -32.27 -16.85
CA VAL A 16 -17.45 -32.75 -15.77
C VAL A 16 -16.01 -32.58 -16.27
N ALA A 17 -15.28 -31.63 -15.71
CA ALA A 17 -13.84 -31.53 -15.93
C ALA A 17 -13.14 -32.61 -15.09
N LEU A 18 -12.65 -33.65 -15.76
CA LEU A 18 -11.67 -34.58 -15.20
C LEU A 18 -10.37 -33.81 -14.95
N ILE A 19 -10.08 -33.49 -13.69
CA ILE A 19 -8.75 -33.03 -13.30
C ILE A 19 -7.92 -34.26 -12.99
N SER A 20 -6.98 -34.53 -13.90
CA SER A 20 -5.95 -35.56 -13.78
C SER A 20 -5.14 -35.33 -12.51
N VAL A 21 -5.12 -36.32 -11.62
CA VAL A 21 -4.28 -36.33 -10.42
C VAL A 21 -2.90 -36.81 -10.85
N GLU A 22 -1.97 -35.89 -11.04
CA GLU A 22 -0.57 -36.21 -11.30
C GLU A 22 0.09 -36.63 -9.98
N SER A 23 0.30 -37.93 -9.82
CA SER A 23 1.02 -38.51 -8.70
C SER A 23 2.51 -38.16 -8.80
N LYS A 24 2.99 -37.34 -7.87
CA LYS A 24 4.43 -37.14 -7.67
C LYS A 24 5.08 -38.46 -7.20
N PRO A 25 6.24 -38.84 -7.77
CA PRO A 25 6.94 -40.07 -7.41
C PRO A 25 7.52 -40.01 -5.99
N ALA A 26 7.64 -41.21 -5.43
CA ALA A 26 8.08 -41.54 -4.08
C ALA A 26 9.34 -40.79 -3.64
N ALA A 27 9.31 -40.33 -2.39
CA ALA A 27 10.50 -39.88 -1.68
C ALA A 27 11.38 -41.09 -1.34
N ASP A 28 12.68 -40.96 -1.61
CA ASP A 28 13.72 -41.91 -1.24
C ASP A 28 13.82 -42.09 0.28
N PRO A 29 14.23 -43.27 0.76
CA PRO A 29 14.43 -43.51 2.19
C PRO A 29 15.63 -42.72 2.73
N ILE A 30 15.38 -42.05 3.86
CA ILE A 30 16.39 -41.36 4.66
C ILE A 30 17.32 -42.42 5.26
N VAL A 31 18.58 -42.42 4.80
CA VAL A 31 19.70 -43.11 5.44
C VAL A 31 20.00 -42.40 6.77
N LEU A 32 19.71 -43.06 7.89
CA LEU A 32 20.31 -42.72 9.19
C LEU A 32 21.82 -43.04 9.10
N ASN A 33 22.63 -41.99 9.02
CA ASN A 33 24.06 -42.10 9.32
C ASN A 33 24.28 -41.67 10.77
N ASP A 34 24.43 -42.67 11.65
CA ASP A 34 25.06 -42.54 12.95
C ASP A 34 26.56 -42.25 12.74
N GLY A 35 26.92 -40.96 12.77
CA GLY A 35 28.25 -40.45 12.45
C GLY A 35 28.84 -39.59 13.57
N LYS A 36 29.27 -40.28 14.63
CA LYS A 36 30.25 -39.93 15.66
C LYS A 36 31.26 -38.82 15.26
N GLY A 37 31.17 -37.66 15.93
CA GLY A 37 32.23 -36.73 16.37
C GLY A 37 33.28 -36.21 15.37
N HIS A 38 33.50 -34.88 15.34
CA HIS A 38 34.79 -34.17 15.50
C HIS A 38 34.59 -32.63 15.34
N PRO A 39 35.58 -31.79 15.71
CA PRO A 39 35.39 -30.65 16.64
C PRO A 39 35.06 -29.30 15.99
N ALA A 40 34.74 -28.37 16.88
CA ALA A 40 34.60 -26.94 16.68
C ALA A 40 35.58 -26.35 15.66
N ASN A 41 35.05 -25.86 14.54
CA ASN A 41 35.74 -24.89 13.71
C ASN A 41 35.20 -23.50 14.01
N SER A 42 36.13 -22.68 14.48
CA SER A 42 36.07 -21.27 14.79
C SER A 42 35.26 -20.46 13.77
N VAL A 43 34.17 -19.90 14.29
CA VAL A 43 33.47 -18.75 13.74
C VAL A 43 34.48 -17.61 13.55
N GLY A 44 34.77 -17.27 12.30
CA GLY A 44 35.48 -16.05 11.97
C GLY A 44 34.65 -14.83 12.39
N PRO A 45 35.29 -13.70 12.76
CA PRO A 45 34.59 -12.51 13.20
C PRO A 45 33.79 -11.93 12.03
N PHE A 46 32.46 -12.04 12.11
CA PHE A 46 31.58 -11.17 11.33
C PHE A 46 31.87 -9.73 11.78
N PRO A 47 32.23 -8.79 10.89
CA PRO A 47 32.40 -7.41 11.28
C PRO A 47 31.07 -6.89 11.85
N ASP A 48 31.13 -6.51 13.12
CA ASP A 48 30.04 -5.97 13.90
C ASP A 48 29.36 -4.81 13.16
N LYS A 49 28.03 -4.94 13.05
CA LYS A 49 27.07 -3.91 13.42
C LYS A 49 27.59 -2.49 13.29
N ASN A 50 27.50 -1.96 12.07
CA ASN A 50 27.40 -0.53 11.87
C ASN A 50 26.01 -0.10 12.39
N MET A 51 25.85 -0.03 13.72
CA MET A 51 24.76 0.65 14.39
C MET A 51 24.85 2.11 13.97
N ARG A 52 24.19 2.45 12.86
CA ARG A 52 23.80 3.84 12.59
C ARG A 52 22.97 4.25 13.80
N LYS A 53 23.59 5.04 14.69
CA LYS A 53 22.91 5.70 15.80
C LYS A 53 21.64 6.30 15.23
N ASN A 54 20.49 5.95 15.80
CA ASN A 54 19.27 6.70 15.50
C ASN A 54 19.58 8.17 15.81
N PRO A 55 19.24 9.10 14.91
CA PRO A 55 19.47 10.52 15.16
C PRO A 55 18.81 10.88 16.49
N SER A 56 19.53 11.64 17.28
CA SER A 56 19.04 12.17 18.55
C SER A 56 17.72 12.93 18.32
N ASP A 57 16.85 12.99 19.33
CA ASP A 57 15.58 13.75 19.20
C ASP A 57 15.83 15.23 18.85
N SER A 58 17.00 15.78 19.22
CA SER A 58 17.46 17.10 18.79
C SER A 58 17.77 17.21 17.28
N GLU A 59 18.37 16.18 16.67
CA GLU A 59 18.61 16.16 15.22
C GLU A 59 17.31 15.98 14.43
N ARG A 60 16.35 15.24 14.99
CA ARG A 60 15.01 15.09 14.39
C ARG A 60 14.28 16.43 14.33
N LEU A 61 14.38 17.26 15.37
CA LEU A 61 13.74 18.58 15.40
C LEU A 61 14.36 19.58 14.42
N GLN A 62 15.67 19.53 14.18
CA GLN A 62 16.32 20.40 13.18
C GLN A 62 15.87 20.09 11.75
N ILE A 63 15.61 18.82 11.42
CA ILE A 63 15.10 18.45 10.09
C ILE A 63 13.68 19.00 9.87
N PHE A 64 12.82 19.00 10.89
CA PHE A 64 11.47 19.57 10.78
C PHE A 64 11.48 21.09 10.61
N GLN A 65 12.38 21.81 11.31
CA GLN A 65 12.45 23.27 11.19
C GLN A 65 12.91 23.74 9.80
N ASN A 66 13.78 22.99 9.14
CA ASN A 66 14.23 23.32 7.77
C ASN A 66 13.13 23.15 6.71
N ILE A 67 12.13 22.30 6.96
CA ILE A 67 11.01 22.08 6.03
C ILE A 67 9.99 23.23 6.16
N VAL A 68 9.71 23.70 7.37
CA VAL A 68 8.74 24.78 7.62
C VAL A 68 9.21 26.12 7.04
N ASN A 69 10.52 26.37 7.02
CA ASN A 69 11.08 27.62 6.50
C ASN A 69 11.06 27.72 4.96
N ASP A 70 10.88 26.61 4.24
CA ASP A 70 10.81 26.62 2.77
C ASP A 70 9.40 27.01 2.27
N GLU A 71 8.35 26.74 3.06
CA GLU A 71 6.98 27.17 2.74
C GLU A 71 6.75 28.67 2.96
N THR A 72 7.54 29.32 3.81
CA THR A 72 7.37 30.76 4.11
C THR A 72 7.87 31.66 2.98
N ASN A 73 8.70 31.15 2.06
CA ASN A 73 9.27 31.95 0.96
C ASN A 73 8.51 31.79 -0.38
N ARG A 74 7.45 30.99 -0.41
CA ARG A 74 6.63 30.76 -1.62
C ARG A 74 5.31 31.55 -1.64
N SER A 75 5.00 32.27 -0.57
CA SER A 75 3.76 33.06 -0.43
C SER A 75 4.00 34.54 -0.72
N SER A 76 4.36 34.87 -1.96
CA SER A 76 4.22 36.22 -2.49
C SER A 76 3.82 36.15 -3.97
N VAL A 77 2.72 35.47 -4.26
CA VAL A 77 2.03 35.58 -5.55
C VAL A 77 0.94 36.63 -5.37
N SER A 78 1.18 37.81 -5.92
CA SER A 78 0.24 38.92 -6.00
C SER A 78 -0.94 38.54 -6.88
N ILE A 79 -2.12 38.40 -6.26
CA ILE A 79 -3.40 38.22 -6.95
C ILE A 79 -3.81 39.58 -7.52
N MET A 80 -3.80 39.72 -8.84
CA MET A 80 -4.47 40.83 -9.52
C MET A 80 -5.96 40.53 -9.59
N GLU A 81 -6.73 41.33 -8.86
CA GLU A 81 -8.19 41.28 -8.79
C GLU A 81 -8.78 41.84 -10.09
N SER A 82 -9.24 40.96 -10.97
CA SER A 82 -10.03 41.32 -12.15
C SER A 82 -11.50 41.03 -11.90
N THR A 83 -12.25 42.10 -11.63
CA THR A 83 -13.70 42.10 -11.44
C THR A 83 -14.38 41.92 -12.80
N SER A 84 -14.86 40.70 -13.10
CA SER A 84 -15.77 40.45 -14.22
C SER A 84 -17.09 39.88 -13.71
N ALA A 85 -18.19 40.42 -14.23
CA ALA A 85 -19.57 40.23 -13.81
C ALA A 85 -20.01 38.76 -13.57
N PRO A 86 -20.96 38.53 -12.64
CA PRO A 86 -21.47 37.19 -12.34
C PRO A 86 -22.30 36.62 -13.50
N PRO A 87 -21.93 35.47 -14.09
CA PRO A 87 -22.79 34.77 -15.03
C PRO A 87 -23.99 34.15 -14.30
N ALA A 88 -25.17 34.24 -14.93
CA ALA A 88 -26.42 33.69 -14.45
C ALA A 88 -26.28 32.18 -14.14
N ILE A 89 -26.59 31.81 -12.90
CA ILE A 89 -26.54 30.44 -12.41
C ILE A 89 -27.74 29.69 -12.99
N THR A 90 -27.50 28.91 -14.05
CA THR A 90 -28.46 27.94 -14.58
C THR A 90 -28.40 26.68 -13.71
N THR A 91 -29.43 26.49 -12.89
CA THR A 91 -29.61 25.32 -12.02
C THR A 91 -29.89 24.07 -12.86
N ALA A 92 -28.85 23.35 -13.26
CA ALA A 92 -28.99 22.03 -13.88
C ALA A 92 -29.02 20.95 -12.79
N ASN A 93 -30.14 20.23 -12.70
CA ASN A 93 -30.30 19.04 -11.87
C ASN A 93 -29.38 17.93 -12.40
N VAL A 94 -28.21 17.75 -11.78
CA VAL A 94 -27.32 16.62 -12.04
C VAL A 94 -27.68 15.50 -11.08
N THR A 95 -28.61 14.65 -11.49
CA THR A 95 -28.85 13.35 -10.86
C THR A 95 -28.07 12.29 -11.64
N ALA A 96 -26.74 12.40 -11.63
CA ALA A 96 -25.86 11.37 -12.18
C ALA A 96 -25.26 10.59 -11.01
N THR A 97 -25.77 9.38 -10.78
CA THR A 97 -25.13 8.38 -9.93
C THR A 97 -23.89 7.88 -10.66
N GLU A 98 -22.81 8.65 -10.62
CA GLU A 98 -21.51 8.19 -11.11
C GLU A 98 -21.02 7.03 -10.23
N ALA A 99 -20.57 5.96 -10.86
CA ALA A 99 -19.96 4.84 -10.15
C ALA A 99 -18.76 5.35 -9.34
N PRO A 100 -18.53 4.83 -8.12
CA PRO A 100 -17.43 5.28 -7.28
C PRO A 100 -16.11 5.13 -8.04
N GLU A 101 -15.38 6.23 -8.16
CA GLU A 101 -14.10 6.26 -8.85
C GLU A 101 -13.05 5.48 -8.04
N GLU A 102 -12.71 4.29 -8.54
CA GLU A 102 -11.68 3.44 -7.96
C GLU A 102 -10.28 3.87 -8.45
N VAL A 103 -9.33 3.94 -7.52
CA VAL A 103 -7.93 4.32 -7.79
C VAL A 103 -6.99 3.17 -7.51
N THR A 104 -5.93 3.01 -8.32
CA THR A 104 -4.94 1.95 -8.12
C THR A 104 -3.64 2.51 -7.56
N ILE A 105 -3.17 1.96 -6.44
CA ILE A 105 -1.85 2.25 -5.87
C ILE A 105 -0.93 1.03 -5.92
N THR A 106 0.38 1.24 -5.68
CA THR A 106 1.34 0.14 -5.53
C THR A 106 2.08 0.25 -4.20
N VAL A 107 2.04 -0.80 -3.38
CA VAL A 107 2.82 -0.89 -2.12
C VAL A 107 4.03 -1.79 -2.31
N PHE A 108 5.14 -1.45 -1.64
CA PHE A 108 6.40 -2.19 -1.74
C PHE A 108 6.88 -2.67 -0.38
N ALA A 109 7.52 -3.84 -0.36
CA ALA A 109 8.07 -4.42 0.86
C ALA A 109 9.34 -3.70 1.35
N TYR A 110 10.04 -3.00 0.46
CA TYR A 110 11.30 -2.31 0.71
C TYR A 110 11.16 -0.80 0.52
N SER A 111 12.08 0.00 1.06
CA SER A 111 12.11 1.45 0.82
C SER A 111 12.71 1.79 -0.54
N ASN A 112 12.41 2.98 -1.08
CA ASN A 112 12.90 3.51 -2.35
C ASN A 112 12.51 2.68 -3.59
N HIS A 113 11.48 1.84 -3.51
CA HIS A 113 11.00 1.02 -4.63
C HIS A 113 12.11 0.10 -5.22
N VAL A 114 13.08 -0.31 -4.39
CA VAL A 114 14.25 -1.10 -4.82
C VAL A 114 13.92 -2.57 -5.10
N GLU A 115 14.74 -3.17 -5.97
CA GLU A 115 14.68 -4.59 -6.29
C GLU A 115 15.32 -5.47 -5.19
N PRO A 116 14.87 -6.74 -5.02
CA PRO A 116 13.82 -7.41 -5.81
C PRO A 116 12.43 -6.80 -5.59
N LYS A 117 11.72 -6.53 -6.69
CA LYS A 117 10.38 -5.92 -6.72
C LYS A 117 9.38 -6.91 -6.10
N MET A 118 9.23 -6.82 -4.78
CA MET A 118 8.04 -7.32 -4.12
C MET A 118 7.08 -6.14 -4.02
N ASP A 119 6.17 -6.06 -4.98
CA ASP A 119 5.12 -5.05 -5.09
C ASP A 119 3.72 -5.68 -5.05
N TYR A 120 2.72 -4.87 -4.68
CA TYR A 120 1.31 -5.26 -4.65
C TYR A 120 0.42 -4.10 -5.04
N LYS A 121 -0.34 -4.32 -6.10
CA LYS A 121 -1.33 -3.36 -6.60
C LYS A 121 -2.61 -3.48 -5.78
N VAL A 122 -3.12 -2.35 -5.32
CA VAL A 122 -4.35 -2.27 -4.52
C VAL A 122 -5.28 -1.26 -5.16
N THR A 123 -6.51 -1.70 -5.45
CA THR A 123 -7.59 -0.83 -5.89
C THR A 123 -8.33 -0.31 -4.66
N LEU A 124 -8.47 1.00 -4.56
CA LEU A 124 -9.08 1.72 -3.44
C LEU A 124 -10.27 2.53 -3.94
N GLY A 125 -11.39 2.47 -3.22
CA GLY A 125 -12.50 3.41 -3.35
C GLY A 125 -12.76 4.07 -2.01
N ASP A 126 -14.01 4.46 -1.75
CA ASP A 126 -14.43 5.07 -0.48
C ASP A 126 -14.36 4.11 0.71
N ARG A 127 -14.35 2.80 0.42
CA ARG A 127 -14.29 1.76 1.44
C ARG A 127 -12.86 1.45 1.84
N CYS A 128 -12.71 1.05 3.10
CA CYS A 128 -11.45 0.56 3.60
C CYS A 128 -11.12 -0.82 3.01
N VAL A 129 -9.88 -0.99 2.59
CA VAL A 129 -9.33 -2.23 2.04
C VAL A 129 -8.24 -2.76 2.97
N ASP A 130 -8.48 -3.95 3.50
CA ASP A 130 -7.50 -4.70 4.28
C ASP A 130 -6.41 -5.28 3.36
N LEU A 131 -5.15 -5.15 3.78
CA LEU A 131 -4.04 -5.79 3.10
C LEU A 131 -4.11 -7.31 3.25
N GLN A 132 -3.74 -8.04 2.19
CA GLN A 132 -3.60 -9.50 2.24
C GLN A 132 -2.62 -9.92 3.35
N ARG A 133 -2.85 -11.10 3.95
CA ARG A 133 -2.06 -11.61 5.09
C ARG A 133 -0.55 -11.56 4.85
N ARG A 134 -0.10 -11.84 3.61
CA ARG A 134 1.32 -11.83 3.23
C ARG A 134 1.96 -10.43 3.24
N TRP A 135 1.16 -9.37 3.27
CA TRP A 135 1.56 -7.97 3.20
C TRP A 135 1.44 -7.22 4.54
N LEU A 136 0.74 -7.81 5.51
CA LEU A 136 0.65 -7.28 6.86
C LEU A 136 2.05 -7.07 7.43
N LYS A 137 2.33 -5.84 7.90
CA LYS A 137 3.62 -5.45 8.47
C LYS A 137 4.82 -5.64 7.52
N ARG A 138 4.61 -5.56 6.21
CA ARG A 138 5.71 -5.60 5.22
C ARG A 138 5.89 -4.31 4.45
N VAL A 139 4.85 -3.47 4.37
CA VAL A 139 4.89 -2.24 3.56
C VAL A 139 5.90 -1.26 4.13
N SER A 140 6.87 -0.86 3.31
CA SER A 140 7.97 0.04 3.67
C SER A 140 8.07 1.27 2.74
N SER A 141 7.38 1.23 1.60
CA SER A 141 7.15 2.37 0.71
C SER A 141 5.88 2.20 -0.11
N VAL A 142 5.37 3.30 -0.66
CA VAL A 142 4.16 3.33 -1.47
C VAL A 142 4.32 4.29 -2.65
N ASP A 143 3.83 3.86 -3.81
CA ASP A 143 3.61 4.71 -4.97
C ASP A 143 2.10 4.92 -5.12
N THR A 144 1.67 6.17 -4.96
CA THR A 144 0.25 6.51 -5.00
C THR A 144 -0.28 6.74 -6.40
N HIS A 145 0.58 6.76 -7.44
CA HIS A 145 0.19 7.05 -8.82
C HIS A 145 -0.61 8.36 -8.97
N GLY A 146 -0.28 9.38 -8.18
CA GLY A 146 -0.99 10.65 -8.21
C GLY A 146 -2.31 10.68 -7.40
N ASN A 147 -2.58 9.66 -6.60
CA ASN A 147 -3.76 9.62 -5.72
C ASN A 147 -3.43 9.97 -4.27
N CYS A 148 -4.41 10.47 -3.53
CA CYS A 148 -4.32 10.57 -2.07
C CYS A 148 -4.79 9.25 -1.43
N ILE A 149 -4.02 8.75 -0.45
CA ILE A 149 -4.41 7.58 0.34
C ILE A 149 -4.24 7.82 1.84
N ARG A 150 -5.06 7.13 2.64
CA ARG A 150 -4.88 7.00 4.09
C ARG A 150 -4.44 5.58 4.42
N MET A 151 -3.29 5.46 5.10
CA MET A 151 -2.71 4.19 5.52
C MET A 151 -2.91 4.01 7.02
N CYS A 152 -3.47 2.89 7.46
CA CYS A 152 -3.81 2.66 8.87
C CYS A 152 -3.12 1.41 9.45
N GLN A 153 -2.81 1.47 10.74
CA GLN A 153 -2.05 0.44 11.44
C GLN A 153 -2.82 -0.87 11.62
N TYR A 154 -4.13 -0.79 11.81
CA TYR A 154 -5.00 -1.95 12.01
C TYR A 154 -5.96 -2.13 10.84
N LYS A 155 -6.68 -3.25 10.86
CA LYS A 155 -7.72 -3.58 9.88
C LYS A 155 -8.90 -2.61 9.97
N ASP A 156 -9.71 -2.56 8.92
CA ASP A 156 -10.88 -1.68 8.80
C ASP A 156 -10.55 -0.19 9.03
N CYS A 157 -9.34 0.25 8.68
CA CYS A 157 -8.88 1.63 8.80
C CYS A 157 -8.89 2.17 10.24
N LYS A 158 -8.60 1.29 11.21
CA LYS A 158 -8.52 1.62 12.63
C LYS A 158 -7.09 1.92 13.09
N GLY A 159 -6.99 2.56 14.27
CA GLY A 159 -5.73 2.88 14.94
C GLY A 159 -5.06 4.14 14.40
N SER A 160 -3.74 4.22 14.58
CA SER A 160 -2.95 5.31 14.01
C SER A 160 -2.96 5.21 12.49
N CYS A 161 -3.23 6.33 11.83
CA CYS A 161 -3.20 6.43 10.38
C CYS A 161 -2.37 7.63 9.94
N ILE A 162 -1.78 7.53 8.76
CA ILE A 162 -1.10 8.63 8.07
C ILE A 162 -1.81 8.92 6.75
N LEU A 163 -1.77 10.18 6.34
CA LEU A 163 -2.19 10.63 5.01
C LEU A 163 -0.95 10.64 4.11
N VAL A 164 -1.09 10.11 2.90
CA VAL A 164 -0.03 10.13 1.88
C VAL A 164 -0.63 10.72 0.62
N GLU A 165 -0.29 11.99 0.38
CA GLU A 165 -0.72 12.75 -0.78
C GLU A 165 0.35 12.72 -1.89
N PRO A 166 -0.05 12.88 -3.15
CA PRO A 166 0.89 13.05 -4.26
C PRO A 166 1.86 14.21 -3.98
N GLY A 167 3.14 13.99 -4.26
CA GLY A 167 4.17 15.01 -4.07
C GLY A 167 4.63 15.22 -2.63
N THR A 168 3.97 14.60 -1.63
CA THR A 168 4.47 14.66 -0.24
C THR A 168 5.84 13.99 -0.13
N PRO A 169 6.77 14.55 0.67
CA PRO A 169 8.08 13.95 0.83
C PRO A 169 7.97 12.61 1.58
N TYR A 170 8.91 11.70 1.31
CA TYR A 170 9.10 10.45 2.05
C TYR A 170 8.04 9.33 1.90
N HIS A 171 7.12 9.41 0.93
CA HIS A 171 6.24 8.26 0.60
C HIS A 171 7.03 7.02 0.13
N ASN A 172 8.23 7.24 -0.43
CA ASN A 172 9.21 6.20 -0.75
C ASN A 172 9.97 5.65 0.47
N ARG A 173 9.78 6.21 1.68
CA ARG A 173 10.49 5.84 2.93
C ARG A 173 9.59 5.98 4.16
N LEU A 174 8.65 5.06 4.34
CA LEU A 174 7.68 5.11 5.46
C LEU A 174 8.32 5.10 6.85
N ARG A 175 9.58 4.65 6.98
CA ARG A 175 10.35 4.75 8.23
C ARG A 175 10.51 6.18 8.72
N ILE A 176 10.66 7.15 7.82
CA ILE A 176 10.80 8.58 8.20
C ILE A 176 9.49 9.09 8.81
N LEU A 177 8.35 8.57 8.32
CA LEU A 177 7.01 8.85 8.85
C LEU A 177 6.65 7.98 10.08
N ASN A 178 7.61 7.23 10.64
CA ASN A 178 7.39 6.24 11.70
C ASN A 178 6.28 5.21 11.38
N PHE A 179 6.06 4.91 10.10
CA PHE A 179 4.98 4.02 9.62
C PHE A 179 5.50 2.77 8.87
N ASP A 180 6.81 2.54 8.91
CA ASP A 180 7.44 1.33 8.35
C ASP A 180 6.84 0.06 8.95
N LYS A 181 6.39 -0.86 8.10
CA LYS A 181 5.86 -2.17 8.50
C LYS A 181 4.71 -2.09 9.52
N LYS A 182 3.95 -0.99 9.50
CA LYS A 182 2.77 -0.82 10.37
C LYS A 182 1.46 -0.97 9.63
N THR A 183 1.43 -0.72 8.33
CA THR A 183 0.21 -0.74 7.53
C THR A 183 -0.47 -2.10 7.53
N SER A 184 -1.77 -2.09 7.82
CA SER A 184 -2.65 -3.26 7.71
C SER A 184 -3.89 -2.99 6.85
N SER A 185 -4.28 -1.73 6.67
CA SER A 185 -5.39 -1.34 5.79
C SER A 185 -5.14 0.02 5.14
N LEU A 186 -5.88 0.27 4.07
CA LEU A 186 -5.76 1.41 3.18
C LEU A 186 -7.15 1.93 2.79
N ARG A 187 -7.29 3.23 2.54
CA ARG A 187 -8.47 3.80 1.87
C ARG A 187 -8.07 5.01 1.05
N ARG A 188 -8.92 5.40 0.09
CA ARG A 188 -8.80 6.70 -0.55
C ARG A 188 -9.03 7.83 0.47
N CYS A 189 -8.36 8.96 0.27
CA CYS A 189 -8.80 10.22 0.86
C CYS A 189 -9.96 10.75 0.00
#